data_AF-A0ABD2RFT7-F1
#
_entry.id   AF-A0ABD2RFT7-F1
#
_cell.length_a   1.000
_cell.length_b   1.000
_cell.length_c   1.000
_cell.angle_alpha   90.00
_cell.angle_beta   90.00
_cell.angle_gamma   90.00
#
_symmetry.space_group_name_H-M   'P 1'
#
loop_
_entity.id
_entity.type
_entity.pdbx_description
1 polymer ?
#
loop_
_entity_poly.entity_id
_entity_poly.type
_entity_poly.pdbx_seq_one_letter_code
_entity_poly.pdbx_strand_id
1 'polypeptide(L)'
;MGAKVKCFSDAGYFIYAKDISGAPHIEEYFRDVVSLHGSAKNLPPVCTSRLKPDLCFFPQNVAQHVRTPLFLVNAAYDSWQIKNILAPDVADPYGFWLNCKLDILKCSSRQLQIMHGYRLLFLRALNALGPSSSRGYFINSCYAHCQTEVQETWYRADSPKLANKTIAKALGDWFYDKNPFQKIDCPYPCDKTCHNRVFDPNAHTFDIDI
;
A
#
# COMPACT_ATOMS: atom_id res chain seq x y z
N MET A 1 31.73 -1.18 18.69
CA MET A 1 30.55 -1.96 18.27
C MET A 1 29.44 -0.98 17.89
N GLY A 2 28.69 -1.24 16.82
CA GLY A 2 27.56 -0.42 16.39
C GLY A 2 26.35 -1.29 16.07
N ALA A 3 25.15 -0.68 16.00
CA ALA A 3 23.92 -1.37 15.63
C ALA A 3 23.70 -1.30 14.11
N LYS A 4 23.28 -2.41 13.49
CA LYS A 4 22.81 -2.44 12.09
C LYS A 4 21.30 -2.19 12.08
N VAL A 5 20.87 -1.14 11.39
CA VAL A 5 19.45 -0.77 11.28
C VAL A 5 18.93 -1.12 9.89
N LYS A 6 17.72 -1.69 9.82
CA LYS A 6 16.93 -1.89 8.61
C LYS A 6 15.51 -1.40 8.88
N CYS A 7 14.85 -0.87 7.85
CA CYS A 7 13.49 -0.38 7.91
C CYS A 7 12.54 -1.38 7.25
N PHE A 8 11.32 -1.46 7.79
CA PHE A 8 10.25 -2.30 7.33
C PHE A 8 8.97 -1.46 7.29
N SER A 9 8.24 -1.49 6.18
CA SER A 9 6.95 -0.82 6.02
C SER A 9 5.93 -1.84 5.55
N ASP A 10 4.88 -2.02 6.35
CA ASP A 10 3.69 -2.80 6.01
C ASP A 10 2.57 -1.83 5.66
N ALA A 11 1.93 -2.03 4.51
CA ALA A 11 0.80 -1.26 3.99
C ALA A 11 0.99 0.28 3.89
N GLY A 12 2.19 0.80 4.14
CA GLY A 12 2.46 2.24 4.18
C GLY A 12 2.69 2.91 2.81
N TYR A 13 2.74 2.15 1.71
CA TYR A 13 2.96 2.71 0.37
C TYR A 13 1.68 3.24 -0.30
N PHE A 14 1.21 4.42 0.13
CA PHE A 14 0.11 5.13 -0.53
C PHE A 14 0.58 5.91 -1.76
N ILE A 15 -0.26 6.01 -2.78
CA ILE A 15 0.06 6.74 -4.01
C ILE A 15 -0.69 8.05 -4.16
N TYR A 16 0.02 9.05 -4.71
CA TYR A 16 -0.64 10.23 -5.26
C TYR A 16 -1.40 9.85 -6.53
N ALA A 17 -2.72 9.76 -6.42
CA ALA A 17 -3.63 9.41 -7.50
C ALA A 17 -4.97 10.13 -7.34
N LYS A 18 -5.68 10.26 -8.45
CA LYS A 18 -7.06 10.75 -8.48
C LYS A 18 -8.03 9.62 -8.16
N ASP A 19 -9.15 9.97 -7.55
CA ASP A 19 -10.26 9.05 -7.31
C ASP A 19 -11.09 8.79 -8.59
N ILE A 20 -12.17 8.02 -8.46
CA ILE A 20 -13.12 7.71 -9.54
C ILE A 20 -13.89 8.91 -10.09
N SER A 21 -13.95 10.04 -9.37
CA SER A 21 -14.51 11.31 -9.85
C SER A 21 -13.47 12.17 -10.59
N GLY A 22 -12.19 11.81 -10.47
CA GLY A 22 -11.06 12.56 -11.03
C GLY A 22 -10.48 13.62 -10.08
N ALA A 23 -10.95 13.67 -8.83
CA ALA A 23 -10.48 14.60 -7.82
C ALA A 23 -9.22 14.06 -7.09
N PRO A 24 -8.28 14.92 -6.68
CA PRO A 24 -7.07 14.51 -5.98
C PRO A 24 -7.26 14.47 -4.44
N HIS A 25 -8.37 13.92 -3.93
CA HIS A 25 -8.76 14.04 -2.52
C HIS A 25 -7.68 13.65 -1.51
N ILE A 26 -6.83 12.66 -1.82
CA ILE A 26 -5.74 12.29 -0.92
C ILE A 26 -4.63 13.36 -0.81
N GLU A 27 -4.38 14.15 -1.86
CA GLU A 27 -3.48 15.31 -1.77
C GLU A 27 -4.10 16.39 -0.89
N GLU A 28 -5.39 16.62 -1.02
CA GLU A 28 -6.13 17.59 -0.20
C GLU A 28 -6.11 17.18 1.27
N TYR A 29 -6.33 15.89 1.55
CA TYR A 29 -6.21 15.33 2.89
C TYR A 29 -4.82 15.58 3.50
N PHE A 30 -3.73 15.28 2.78
CA PHE A 30 -2.38 15.53 3.31
C PHE A 30 -2.05 17.02 3.42
N ARG A 31 -2.60 17.87 2.55
CA ARG A 31 -2.51 19.33 2.68
C ARG A 31 -3.18 19.82 3.96
N ASP A 32 -4.33 19.27 4.30
CA ASP A 32 -5.01 19.61 5.55
C ASP A 32 -4.22 19.11 6.76
N VAL A 33 -3.63 17.90 6.71
CA VAL A 33 -2.72 17.38 7.74
C VAL A 33 -1.52 18.30 7.95
N VAL A 34 -0.89 18.77 6.85
CA VAL A 34 0.22 19.73 6.91
C VAL A 34 -0.20 21.03 7.56
N SER A 35 -1.32 21.59 7.12
CA SER A 35 -1.85 22.87 7.61
C SER A 35 -2.20 22.79 9.10
N LEU A 36 -2.97 21.76 9.48
CA LEU A 36 -3.48 21.58 10.83
C LEU A 36 -2.36 21.34 11.85
N HIS A 37 -1.38 20.50 11.52
CA HIS A 37 -0.33 20.10 12.46
C HIS A 37 0.98 20.88 12.32
N GLY A 38 1.10 21.76 11.31
CA GLY A 38 2.36 22.40 10.96
C GLY A 38 3.47 21.39 10.67
N SER A 39 3.12 20.24 10.07
CA SER A 39 3.99 19.06 10.00
C SER A 39 5.12 19.20 8.97
N ALA A 40 5.07 20.22 8.10
CA ALA A 40 6.10 20.50 7.10
C ALA A 40 7.53 20.51 7.68
N LYS A 41 7.70 20.98 8.93
CA LYS A 41 8.99 21.02 9.65
C LYS A 41 9.59 19.64 9.95
N ASN A 42 8.76 18.59 9.97
CA ASN A 42 9.17 17.22 10.27
C ASN A 42 9.36 16.36 9.00
N LEU A 43 9.02 16.89 7.83
CA LEU A 43 9.13 16.17 6.56
C LEU A 43 10.55 16.24 5.99
N PRO A 44 10.98 15.27 5.17
CA PRO A 44 12.34 15.25 4.64
C PRO A 44 12.68 16.52 3.84
N PRO A 45 13.73 17.28 4.20
CA PRO A 45 14.13 18.50 3.49
C PRO A 45 14.45 18.28 2.01
N VAL A 46 14.95 17.08 1.68
CA VAL A 46 15.22 16.66 0.29
C VAL A 46 13.96 16.67 -0.58
N CYS A 47 12.78 16.46 0.01
CA CYS A 47 11.50 16.52 -0.68
C CYS A 47 10.89 17.93 -0.62
N THR A 48 10.81 18.54 0.57
CA THR A 48 10.14 19.85 0.75
C THR A 48 10.86 21.02 0.10
N SER A 49 12.15 20.88 -0.23
CA SER A 49 12.89 21.86 -1.04
C SER A 49 12.51 21.87 -2.52
N ARG A 50 11.76 20.86 -3.00
CA ARG A 50 11.42 20.66 -4.42
C ARG A 50 9.91 20.56 -4.67
N LEU A 51 9.17 20.03 -3.71
CA LEU A 51 7.74 19.77 -3.78
C LEU A 51 7.01 20.46 -2.64
N LYS A 52 5.70 20.64 -2.80
CA LYS A 52 4.85 21.08 -1.70
C LYS A 52 4.92 20.05 -0.55
N PRO A 53 4.87 20.47 0.73
CA PRO A 53 5.00 19.56 1.85
C PRO A 53 4.00 18.40 1.87
N ASP A 54 2.76 18.62 1.44
CA ASP A 54 1.72 17.57 1.35
C ASP A 54 2.12 16.42 0.42
N LEU A 55 2.82 16.72 -0.68
CA LEU A 55 3.33 15.70 -1.59
C LEU A 55 4.42 14.83 -0.96
N CYS A 56 5.07 15.30 0.12
CA CYS A 56 6.11 14.54 0.81
C CYS A 56 5.57 13.48 1.78
N PHE A 57 4.26 13.37 1.96
CA PHE A 57 3.62 12.23 2.61
C PHE A 57 3.58 10.98 1.72
N PHE A 58 3.62 11.15 0.39
CA PHE A 58 3.61 10.02 -0.54
C PHE A 58 4.98 9.36 -0.65
N PRO A 59 5.12 8.05 -0.35
CA PRO A 59 6.40 7.34 -0.41
C PRO A 59 7.11 7.42 -1.76
N GLN A 60 6.39 7.58 -2.87
CA GLN A 60 6.99 7.80 -4.20
C GLN A 60 7.92 9.03 -4.27
N ASN A 61 7.72 10.02 -3.40
CA ASN A 61 8.51 11.25 -3.39
C ASN A 61 9.66 11.23 -2.36
N VAL A 62 9.66 10.26 -1.43
CA VAL A 62 10.61 10.24 -0.30
C VAL A 62 11.41 8.94 -0.18
N ALA A 63 10.83 7.79 -0.52
CA ALA A 63 11.43 6.49 -0.24
C ALA A 63 12.71 6.20 -1.03
N GLN A 64 12.92 6.87 -2.17
CA GLN A 64 14.18 6.78 -2.93
C GLN A 64 15.37 7.41 -2.18
N HIS A 65 15.11 8.32 -1.25
CA HIS A 65 16.14 9.03 -0.48
C HIS A 65 16.45 8.38 0.87
N VAL A 66 15.72 7.31 1.24
CA VAL A 66 15.97 6.55 2.45
C VAL A 66 17.28 5.77 2.28
N ARG A 67 18.28 6.12 3.08
CA ARG A 67 19.61 5.48 3.06
C ARG A 67 19.61 4.11 3.74
N THR A 68 18.79 3.97 4.78
CA THR A 68 18.63 2.71 5.51
C THR A 68 17.98 1.67 4.59
N PRO A 69 18.46 0.41 4.52
CA PRO A 69 17.80 -0.63 3.74
C PRO A 69 16.33 -0.74 4.12
N LEU A 70 15.43 -0.74 3.14
CA LEU A 70 13.98 -0.67 3.32
C LEU A 70 13.32 -1.88 2.66
N PHE A 71 12.46 -2.57 3.40
CA PHE A 71 11.58 -3.60 2.86
C PHE A 71 10.15 -3.13 2.84
N LEU A 72 9.50 -3.22 1.68
CA LEU A 72 8.12 -2.79 1.46
C LEU A 72 7.20 -4.01 1.34
N VAL A 73 6.23 -4.15 2.23
CA VAL A 73 5.11 -5.09 2.11
C VAL A 73 3.87 -4.28 1.81
N ASN A 74 3.29 -4.46 0.64
CA ASN A 74 2.07 -3.76 0.27
C ASN A 74 1.23 -4.64 -0.66
N ALA A 75 -0.08 -4.64 -0.46
CA ALA A 75 -1.00 -5.18 -1.45
C ALA A 75 -1.09 -4.22 -2.65
N ALA A 76 -1.02 -4.75 -3.87
CA ALA A 76 -1.25 -3.97 -5.09
C ALA A 76 -2.72 -3.52 -5.22
N TYR A 77 -3.62 -4.19 -4.50
CA TYR A 77 -5.03 -3.86 -4.34
C TYR A 77 -5.31 -3.57 -2.87
N ASP A 78 -4.50 -2.70 -2.26
CA ASP A 78 -4.66 -2.33 -0.86
C ASP A 78 -6.08 -1.85 -0.55
N SER A 79 -6.77 -2.55 0.35
CA SER A 79 -8.20 -2.34 0.56
C SER A 79 -8.51 -1.00 1.21
N TRP A 80 -7.62 -0.49 2.06
CA TRP A 80 -7.76 0.84 2.64
C TRP A 80 -7.58 1.92 1.57
N GLN A 81 -6.55 1.81 0.75
CA GLN A 81 -6.31 2.75 -0.34
C GLN A 81 -7.44 2.72 -1.37
N ILE A 82 -7.99 1.56 -1.71
CA ILE A 82 -9.14 1.49 -2.60
C ILE A 82 -10.37 2.16 -1.97
N LYS A 83 -10.64 1.86 -0.69
CA LYS A 83 -11.80 2.38 0.03
C LYS A 83 -11.74 3.89 0.27
N ASN A 84 -10.57 4.43 0.58
CA ASN A 84 -10.41 5.80 1.08
C ASN A 84 -9.76 6.76 0.07
N ILE A 85 -9.10 6.24 -0.98
CA ILE A 85 -8.42 7.06 -1.99
C ILE A 85 -9.04 6.87 -3.37
N LEU A 86 -9.16 5.63 -3.86
CA LEU A 86 -9.72 5.40 -5.21
C LEU A 86 -11.23 5.66 -5.26
N ALA A 87 -11.99 5.09 -4.33
CA ALA A 87 -13.45 5.18 -4.31
C ALA A 87 -13.98 5.61 -2.92
N PRO A 88 -13.54 6.76 -2.37
CA PRO A 88 -14.10 7.29 -1.13
C PRO A 88 -15.59 7.60 -1.29
N ASP A 89 -16.35 7.62 -0.20
CA ASP A 89 -17.80 7.82 -0.24
C ASP A 89 -18.19 9.15 -0.89
N VAL A 90 -17.37 10.19 -0.72
CA VAL A 90 -17.57 11.49 -1.38
C VAL A 90 -17.48 11.41 -2.92
N ALA A 91 -16.72 10.45 -3.46
CA ALA A 91 -16.58 10.21 -4.90
C ALA A 91 -17.57 9.15 -5.42
N ASP A 92 -18.30 8.47 -4.53
CA ASP A 92 -19.31 7.45 -4.85
C ASP A 92 -20.68 7.77 -4.20
N PRO A 93 -21.30 8.93 -4.51
CA PRO A 93 -22.51 9.40 -3.81
C PRO A 93 -23.73 8.48 -4.00
N TYR A 94 -23.72 7.63 -5.03
CA TYR A 94 -24.79 6.68 -5.32
C TYR A 94 -24.47 5.25 -4.84
N GLY A 95 -23.33 5.03 -4.19
CA GLY A 95 -22.97 3.74 -3.58
C GLY A 95 -22.68 2.62 -4.58
N PHE A 96 -22.24 2.93 -5.81
CA PHE A 96 -21.93 1.91 -6.81
C PHE A 96 -20.75 1.02 -6.39
N TRP A 97 -19.80 1.57 -5.65
CA TRP A 97 -18.62 0.89 -5.12
C TRP A 97 -18.83 0.25 -3.76
N LEU A 98 -19.95 0.52 -3.07
CA LEU A 98 -20.19 0.03 -1.70
C LEU A 98 -19.90 -1.48 -1.56
N ASN A 99 -20.57 -2.31 -2.36
CA ASN A 99 -20.40 -3.76 -2.30
C ASN A 99 -18.99 -4.22 -2.68
N CYS A 100 -18.39 -3.59 -3.70
CA CYS A 100 -17.04 -3.89 -4.18
C CYS A 100 -15.97 -3.56 -3.11
N LYS A 101 -16.14 -2.46 -2.38
CA LYS A 101 -15.24 -2.07 -1.27
C LYS A 101 -15.34 -3.04 -0.09
N LEU A 102 -16.53 -3.56 0.18
CA LEU A 102 -16.75 -4.53 1.27
C LEU A 102 -16.19 -5.91 0.93
N ASP A 103 -16.31 -6.33 -0.32
CA ASP A 103 -15.86 -7.63 -0.79
C ASP A 103 -15.48 -7.54 -2.28
N ILE A 104 -14.21 -7.78 -2.58
CA ILE A 104 -13.70 -7.73 -3.95
C ILE A 104 -14.41 -8.71 -4.89
N LEU A 105 -15.01 -9.78 -4.38
CA LEU A 105 -15.80 -10.74 -5.16
C LEU A 105 -17.12 -10.14 -5.67
N LYS A 106 -17.60 -9.06 -5.03
CA LYS A 106 -18.81 -8.33 -5.43
C LYS A 106 -18.52 -7.19 -6.41
N CYS A 107 -17.27 -7.00 -6.81
CA CYS A 107 -16.92 -6.03 -7.84
C CYS A 107 -17.42 -6.48 -9.21
N SER A 108 -18.05 -5.56 -9.93
CA SER A 108 -18.31 -5.73 -11.36
C SER A 108 -17.00 -5.79 -12.16
N SER A 109 -17.04 -6.36 -13.37
CA SER A 109 -15.89 -6.36 -14.27
C SER A 109 -15.36 -4.95 -14.56
N ARG A 110 -16.25 -3.94 -14.58
CA ARG A 110 -15.84 -2.53 -14.76
C ARG A 110 -15.07 -1.99 -13.56
N GLN A 111 -15.51 -2.29 -12.34
CA GLN A 111 -14.80 -1.89 -11.12
C GLN A 111 -13.43 -2.56 -11.02
N LEU A 112 -13.36 -3.86 -11.34
CA LEU A 112 -12.08 -4.58 -11.40
C LEU A 112 -11.12 -3.98 -12.43
N GLN A 113 -11.61 -3.58 -13.62
CA GLN A 113 -10.78 -2.87 -14.61
C GLN A 113 -10.22 -1.55 -14.07
N ILE A 114 -11.02 -0.78 -13.33
CA ILE A 114 -10.56 0.47 -12.70
C ILE A 114 -9.50 0.15 -11.63
N MET A 115 -9.71 -0.87 -10.80
CA MET A 115 -8.72 -1.33 -9.82
C MET A 115 -7.42 -1.84 -10.48
N HIS A 116 -7.51 -2.50 -11.64
CA HIS A 116 -6.32 -2.86 -12.42
C HIS A 116 -5.56 -1.63 -12.92
N GLY A 117 -6.27 -0.60 -13.39
CA GLY A 117 -5.68 0.69 -13.72
C GLY A 117 -4.97 1.32 -12.53
N TYR A 118 -5.61 1.30 -11.35
CA TYR A 118 -5.04 1.82 -10.12
C TYR A 118 -3.80 1.04 -9.67
N ARG A 119 -3.81 -0.29 -9.76
CA ARG A 119 -2.61 -1.13 -9.57
C ARG A 119 -1.46 -0.71 -10.48
N LEU A 120 -1.73 -0.37 -11.75
CA LEU A 120 -0.67 0.09 -12.65
C LEU A 120 -0.09 1.45 -12.20
N LEU A 121 -0.90 2.34 -11.64
CA LEU A 121 -0.40 3.58 -11.01
C LEU A 121 0.47 3.27 -9.80
N PHE A 122 0.06 2.33 -8.95
CA PHE A 122 0.86 1.86 -7.81
C PHE A 122 2.22 1.33 -8.25
N LEU A 123 2.25 0.46 -9.27
CA LEU A 123 3.50 -0.10 -9.77
C LEU A 123 4.40 0.96 -10.43
N ARG A 124 3.82 1.96 -11.12
CA ARG A 124 4.60 3.09 -11.64
C ARG A 124 5.24 3.90 -10.53
N ALA A 125 4.49 4.19 -9.46
CA ALA A 125 5.01 4.89 -8.28
C ALA A 125 6.15 4.10 -7.61
N LEU A 126 5.96 2.79 -7.42
CA LEU A 126 6.99 1.91 -6.86
C LEU A 126 8.25 1.85 -7.74
N ASN A 127 8.09 1.74 -9.07
CA ASN A 127 9.20 1.71 -10.01
C ASN A 127 9.94 3.05 -10.09
N ALA A 128 9.26 4.17 -9.85
CA ALA A 128 9.86 5.50 -9.82
C ALA A 128 10.90 5.66 -8.69
N LEU A 129 10.91 4.78 -7.69
CA LEU A 129 11.95 4.74 -6.66
C LEU A 129 13.34 4.32 -7.18
N GLY A 130 13.41 3.87 -8.44
CA GLY A 130 14.63 3.42 -9.09
C GLY A 130 15.15 2.08 -8.57
N PRO A 131 16.13 1.48 -9.26
CA PRO A 131 16.77 0.24 -8.81
C PRO A 131 17.54 0.46 -7.51
N SER A 132 17.47 -0.51 -6.60
CA SER A 132 18.28 -0.54 -5.37
C SER A 132 18.52 -1.97 -4.96
N SER A 133 19.78 -2.35 -4.72
CA SER A 133 20.13 -3.69 -4.23
C SER A 133 19.81 -3.89 -2.75
N SER A 134 19.68 -2.79 -1.98
CA SER A 134 19.36 -2.84 -0.55
C SER A 134 17.87 -2.84 -0.27
N ARG A 135 17.03 -2.41 -1.23
CA ARG A 135 15.57 -2.39 -1.08
C ARG A 135 14.99 -3.78 -1.31
N GLY A 136 14.10 -4.21 -0.43
CA GLY A 136 13.26 -5.39 -0.65
C GLY A 136 11.81 -4.99 -0.90
N TYR A 137 11.05 -5.83 -1.60
CA TYR A 137 9.60 -5.67 -1.69
C TYR A 137 8.87 -6.99 -1.91
N PHE A 138 7.75 -7.12 -1.23
CA PHE A 138 6.76 -8.18 -1.37
C PHE A 138 5.42 -7.51 -1.72
N ILE A 139 5.11 -7.49 -3.01
CA ILE A 139 3.91 -6.83 -3.53
C ILE A 139 2.94 -7.89 -4.06
N ASN A 140 1.95 -8.29 -3.27
CA ASN A 140 0.98 -9.31 -3.68
C ASN A 140 -0.28 -8.71 -4.32
N SER A 141 -1.11 -9.57 -4.90
CA SER A 141 -2.36 -9.17 -5.56
C SER A 141 -3.59 -9.29 -4.66
N CYS A 142 -3.39 -9.46 -3.35
CA CYS A 142 -4.48 -9.62 -2.40
C CYS A 142 -5.26 -8.31 -2.20
N TYR A 143 -6.55 -8.43 -1.91
CA TYR A 143 -7.37 -7.34 -1.39
C TYR A 143 -7.22 -7.29 0.13
N ALA A 144 -6.17 -6.65 0.61
CA ALA A 144 -5.78 -6.62 2.02
C ALA A 144 -5.25 -5.24 2.43
N HIS A 145 -5.23 -4.96 3.73
CA HIS A 145 -4.55 -3.81 4.33
C HIS A 145 -3.94 -4.28 5.63
N CYS A 146 -2.66 -3.94 5.85
CA CYS A 146 -1.74 -4.61 6.77
C CYS A 146 -1.70 -6.13 6.58
N GLN A 147 -0.52 -6.73 6.71
CA GLN A 147 -0.33 -8.16 6.42
C GLN A 147 0.59 -8.86 7.41
N THR A 148 1.15 -8.12 8.37
CA THR A 148 2.16 -8.63 9.30
C THR A 148 1.68 -8.75 10.75
N GLU A 149 0.47 -8.29 11.05
CA GLU A 149 -0.09 -8.25 12.41
C GLU A 149 -0.58 -9.62 12.90
N VAL A 150 -1.12 -10.45 11.99
CA VAL A 150 -1.73 -11.75 12.32
C VAL A 150 -1.04 -12.90 11.58
N GLN A 151 -1.00 -14.08 12.20
CA GLN A 151 -0.26 -15.23 11.66
C GLN A 151 -0.85 -15.69 10.32
N GLU A 152 -2.17 -15.58 10.17
CA GLU A 152 -2.98 -15.90 8.99
C GLU A 152 -2.43 -15.25 7.72
N THR A 153 -1.94 -14.02 7.81
CA THR A 153 -1.37 -13.28 6.67
C THR A 153 0.15 -13.25 6.70
N TRP A 154 0.76 -13.40 7.89
CA TRP A 154 2.19 -13.24 8.10
C TRP A 154 3.04 -14.49 7.81
N TYR A 155 2.70 -15.63 8.45
CA TYR A 155 3.59 -16.79 8.52
C TYR A 155 2.92 -18.17 8.49
N ARG A 156 1.61 -18.28 8.77
CA ARG A 156 0.89 -19.56 8.80
C ARG A 156 1.06 -20.32 7.47
N ALA A 157 0.93 -21.64 7.49
CA ALA A 157 1.23 -22.49 6.33
C ALA A 157 0.43 -22.13 5.06
N ASP A 158 -0.78 -21.62 5.25
CA ASP A 158 -1.73 -21.16 4.22
C ASP A 158 -1.73 -19.62 4.03
N SER A 159 -0.83 -18.89 4.69
CA SER A 159 -0.69 -17.43 4.48
C SER A 159 -0.34 -17.09 3.02
N PRO A 160 -0.59 -15.85 2.57
CA PRO A 160 -0.26 -15.42 1.22
C PRO A 160 1.23 -15.64 0.88
N LYS A 161 1.49 -16.09 -0.35
CA LYS A 161 2.84 -16.44 -0.82
C LYS A 161 3.15 -15.82 -2.16
N LEU A 162 4.34 -15.25 -2.26
CA LEU A 162 4.95 -14.88 -3.53
C LEU A 162 6.23 -15.66 -3.75
N ALA A 163 6.41 -16.19 -4.95
CA ALA A 163 7.52 -17.07 -5.29
C ALA A 163 7.71 -18.19 -4.23
N ASN A 164 6.58 -18.78 -3.79
CA ASN A 164 6.51 -19.82 -2.76
C ASN A 164 7.13 -19.44 -1.39
N LYS A 165 7.18 -18.15 -1.05
CA LYS A 165 7.57 -17.67 0.28
C LYS A 165 6.45 -16.88 0.93
N THR A 166 6.21 -17.13 2.21
CA THR A 166 5.38 -16.27 3.06
C THR A 166 6.07 -14.93 3.29
N ILE A 167 5.33 -13.93 3.75
CA ILE A 167 5.87 -12.59 4.04
C ILE A 167 6.98 -12.69 5.09
N ALA A 168 6.76 -13.43 6.18
CA ALA A 168 7.76 -13.64 7.23
C ALA A 168 9.06 -14.28 6.72
N LYS A 169 8.95 -15.29 5.84
CA LYS A 169 10.13 -15.96 5.26
C LYS A 169 10.89 -15.00 4.34
N ALA A 170 10.17 -14.26 3.50
CA ALA A 170 10.77 -13.30 2.57
C ALA A 170 11.47 -12.15 3.33
N LEU A 171 10.80 -11.56 4.32
CA LEU A 171 11.40 -10.51 5.16
C LEU A 171 12.60 -11.05 5.94
N GLY A 172 12.48 -12.21 6.59
CA GLY A 172 13.57 -12.80 7.37
C GLY A 172 14.80 -13.09 6.52
N ASP A 173 14.62 -13.69 5.34
CA ASP A 173 15.74 -13.96 4.42
C ASP A 173 16.42 -12.65 3.96
N TRP A 174 15.66 -11.59 3.68
CA TRP A 174 16.21 -10.27 3.33
C TRP A 174 16.87 -9.58 4.53
N PHE A 175 16.28 -9.66 5.71
CA PHE A 175 16.76 -8.99 6.92
C PHE A 175 18.13 -9.52 7.32
N TYR A 176 18.34 -10.83 7.25
CA TYR A 176 19.61 -11.49 7.54
C TYR A 176 20.57 -11.60 6.34
N ASP A 177 20.30 -10.86 5.25
CA ASP A 177 21.13 -10.84 4.04
C ASP A 177 21.35 -12.23 3.41
N LYS A 178 20.41 -13.17 3.63
CA LYS A 178 20.48 -14.52 3.07
C LYS A 178 20.12 -14.52 1.59
N ASN A 179 19.07 -13.80 1.23
CA ASN A 179 18.60 -13.67 -0.15
C ASN A 179 17.88 -12.33 -0.36
N PRO A 180 18.10 -11.63 -1.48
CA PRO A 180 17.27 -10.49 -1.85
C PRO A 180 15.84 -10.96 -2.15
N PHE A 181 14.86 -10.09 -1.91
CA PHE A 181 13.47 -10.36 -2.26
C PHE A 181 12.83 -9.11 -2.85
N GLN A 182 12.54 -9.17 -4.13
CA GLN A 182 12.00 -8.08 -4.94
C GLN A 182 10.96 -8.68 -5.89
N LYS A 183 9.78 -9.00 -5.36
CA LYS A 183 8.73 -9.70 -6.11
C LYS A 183 7.44 -8.89 -6.12
N ILE A 184 6.88 -8.80 -7.32
CA ILE A 184 5.55 -8.25 -7.59
C ILE A 184 4.75 -9.37 -8.22
N ASP A 185 3.53 -9.51 -7.73
CA ASP A 185 2.59 -10.53 -8.16
C ASP A 185 1.86 -10.16 -9.46
N CYS A 186 1.15 -11.11 -10.05
CA CYS A 186 0.27 -10.91 -11.19
C CYS A 186 -0.98 -10.07 -10.82
N PRO A 187 -1.80 -9.62 -11.78
CA PRO A 187 -3.08 -8.98 -11.47
C PRO A 187 -4.07 -9.96 -10.80
N TYR A 188 -4.83 -9.48 -9.81
CA TYR A 188 -5.97 -10.21 -9.22
C TYR A 188 -6.91 -10.74 -10.32
N PRO A 189 -7.49 -11.95 -10.21
CA PRO A 189 -7.51 -12.87 -9.06
C PRO A 189 -6.49 -14.01 -9.16
N CYS A 190 -5.28 -13.76 -9.66
CA CYS A 190 -4.35 -14.84 -9.97
C CYS A 190 -3.81 -15.57 -8.72
N ASP A 191 -3.54 -14.85 -7.62
CA ASP A 191 -3.00 -15.44 -6.40
C ASP A 191 -4.12 -16.09 -5.58
N LYS A 192 -4.04 -17.43 -5.47
CA LYS A 192 -5.01 -18.26 -4.74
C LYS A 192 -4.66 -18.43 -3.27
N THR A 193 -3.53 -17.89 -2.82
CA THR A 193 -3.10 -17.91 -1.41
C THR A 193 -3.59 -16.68 -0.64
N CYS A 194 -4.22 -15.72 -1.32
CA CYS A 194 -4.72 -14.50 -0.70
C CYS A 194 -5.88 -14.75 0.27
N HIS A 195 -5.75 -14.21 1.48
CA HIS A 195 -6.85 -14.02 2.42
C HIS A 195 -7.42 -12.61 2.21
N ASN A 196 -8.33 -12.46 1.25
CA ASN A 196 -8.93 -11.17 0.93
C ASN A 196 -9.84 -10.69 2.08
N ARG A 197 -9.76 -9.41 2.43
CA ARG A 197 -10.64 -8.81 3.44
C ARG A 197 -12.08 -8.80 2.95
N VAL A 198 -12.98 -9.20 3.84
CA VAL A 198 -14.43 -9.07 3.72
C VAL A 198 -14.89 -8.24 4.90
N PHE A 199 -15.42 -7.05 4.65
CA PHE A 199 -15.87 -6.13 5.69
C PHE A 199 -17.35 -6.39 6.04
N ASP A 200 -17.68 -6.33 7.33
CA ASP A 200 -19.07 -6.35 7.78
C ASP A 200 -19.75 -5.00 7.45
N PRO A 201 -20.86 -4.98 6.68
CA PRO A 201 -21.60 -3.75 6.40
C PRO A 201 -22.16 -3.05 7.66
N ASN A 202 -22.27 -3.76 8.78
CA ASN A 202 -22.80 -3.24 10.04
C ASN A 202 -21.72 -2.78 11.04
N ALA A 203 -20.44 -3.02 10.75
CA ALA A 203 -19.34 -2.50 11.57
C ALA A 203 -19.18 -0.99 11.32
N HIS A 204 -19.09 -0.20 12.38
CA HIS A 204 -18.97 1.26 12.25
C HIS A 204 -17.69 1.64 11.51
N THR A 205 -17.78 2.69 10.69
CA THR A 205 -16.68 3.22 9.86
C THR A 205 -15.43 3.65 10.64
N PHE A 206 -15.50 3.70 11.97
CA PHE A 206 -14.39 4.05 12.86
C PHE A 206 -13.63 2.83 13.44
N ASP A 207 -14.13 1.60 13.24
CA ASP A 207 -13.40 0.36 13.58
C ASP A 207 -12.47 -0.06 12.43
N ILE A 208 -11.75 0.91 11.86
CA ILE A 208 -10.66 0.61 10.93
C ILE A 208 -9.40 0.57 11.78
N ASP A 209 -9.02 -0.64 12.20
CA ASP A 209 -7.70 -0.91 12.77
C ASP A 209 -6.64 -0.28 11.86
N ILE A 210 -5.98 0.75 12.39
CA ILE A 210 -4.71 1.32 11.90
C ILE A 210 -3.59 0.47 12.47
#